data_AF-A0A4Y2EP79-F1
#
_entry.id   AF-A0A4Y2EP79-F1
#
_cell.length_a   1.000
_cell.length_b   1.000
_cell.length_c   1.000
_cell.angle_alpha   90.00
_cell.angle_beta   90.00
_cell.angle_gamma   90.00
#
_symmetry.space_group_name_H-M   'P 1'
#
loop_
_entity.id
_entity.type
_entity.pdbx_description
1 polymer ?
#
loop_
_entity_poly.entity_id
_entity_poly.type
_entity_poly.pdbx_seq_one_letter_code
_entity_poly.pdbx_strand_id
1 'polypeptide(L)'
;MSKKQVILTLEQCIEMIESHEKGNSERKLVDIFGCQKTQINKILKDKITIHKEWENFKFQGVKRIRMEKFPEINKALIEWFKSARAKNIPISGSLMKQKAMEIVDALGTKDFYANNGWLDKFRVQNNVVFRALCGEVADVDEKLCEEWTTRLPLLLARYADKDIFNMDETELFFSCPPK
;
A
#
# COMPACT_ATOMS: atom_id res chain seq x y z
N MET A 1 28.32 -2.15 -26.14
CA MET A 1 27.44 -2.89 -25.19
C MET A 1 27.42 -2.14 -23.85
N SER A 2 26.27 -1.59 -23.45
CA SER A 2 26.15 -0.93 -22.14
C SER A 2 26.24 -2.00 -21.04
N LYS A 3 27.28 -1.96 -20.21
CA LYS A 3 27.37 -2.85 -19.04
C LYS A 3 26.14 -2.61 -18.15
N LYS A 4 25.42 -3.67 -17.80
CA LYS A 4 24.28 -3.59 -16.87
C LYS A 4 24.75 -2.96 -15.57
N GLN A 5 24.01 -1.95 -15.10
CA GLN A 5 24.32 -1.26 -13.85
C GLN A 5 24.04 -2.20 -12.67
N VAL A 6 25.03 -2.38 -11.79
CA VAL A 6 24.89 -3.19 -10.58
C VAL A 6 23.92 -2.47 -9.65
N ILE A 7 22.88 -3.16 -9.19
CA ILE A 7 21.89 -2.59 -8.27
C ILE A 7 22.36 -2.91 -6.84
N LEU A 8 22.81 -1.88 -6.12
CA LEU A 8 23.22 -1.98 -4.72
C LEU A 8 22.03 -1.79 -3.78
N THR A 9 22.03 -2.51 -2.66
CA THR A 9 21.07 -2.29 -1.57
C THR A 9 21.42 -1.05 -0.75
N LEU A 10 20.47 -0.53 0.03
CA LEU A 10 20.74 0.61 0.93
C LEU A 10 21.89 0.31 1.90
N GLU A 11 21.91 -0.91 2.45
CA GLU A 11 22.96 -1.41 3.33
C GLU A 11 24.33 -1.40 2.65
N GLN A 12 24.43 -1.90 1.42
CA GLN A 12 25.67 -1.88 0.65
C GLN A 12 26.13 -0.45 0.32
N CYS A 13 25.19 0.47 0.06
CA CYS A 13 25.53 1.88 -0.14
C CYS A 13 26.16 2.50 1.12
N ILE A 14 25.68 2.15 2.31
CA ILE A 14 26.20 2.67 3.59
C ILE A 14 27.54 2.05 3.90
N GLU A 15 27.67 0.72 3.76
CA GLU A 15 28.94 0.03 3.92
C GLU A 15 30.02 0.62 3.00
N MET A 16 29.63 1.00 1.78
CA MET A 16 30.52 1.67 0.83
C MET A 16 30.90 3.09 1.29
N ILE A 17 29.95 3.88 1.82
CA ILE A 17 30.23 5.22 2.36
C ILE A 17 31.18 5.12 3.56
N GLU A 18 30.90 4.23 4.51
CA GLU A 18 31.78 3.99 5.67
C GLU A 18 33.17 3.51 5.24
N SER A 19 33.25 2.62 4.25
CA SER A 19 34.52 2.12 3.73
C SER A 19 35.33 3.24 3.06
N HIS A 20 34.67 4.18 2.39
CA HIS A 20 35.31 5.37 1.83
C HIS A 20 35.80 6.32 2.92
N GLU A 21 35.00 6.57 3.97
CA GLU A 21 35.37 7.43 5.10
C GLU A 21 36.52 6.84 5.95
N LYS A 22 36.63 5.50 6.00
CA LYS A 22 37.78 4.78 6.58
C LYS A 22 39.07 4.90 5.72
N GLY A 23 39.05 5.65 4.62
CA GLY A 23 40.22 5.95 3.79
C GLY A 23 40.47 4.97 2.66
N ASN A 24 39.53 4.07 2.33
CA ASN A 24 39.70 3.20 1.17
C ASN A 24 39.55 3.99 -0.14
N SER A 25 40.47 3.76 -1.09
CA SER A 25 40.42 4.39 -2.41
C SER A 25 39.20 3.92 -3.22
N GLU A 26 38.69 4.80 -4.10
CA GLU A 26 37.59 4.49 -5.02
C GLU A 26 37.86 3.23 -5.87
N ARG A 27 39.12 2.95 -6.22
CA ARG A 27 39.51 1.73 -6.96
C ARG A 27 39.23 0.48 -6.15
N LYS A 28 39.59 0.48 -4.87
CA LYS A 28 39.34 -0.65 -3.97
C LYS A 28 37.83 -0.88 -3.75
N LEU A 29 37.04 0.19 -3.76
CA LEU A 29 35.57 0.09 -3.68
C LEU A 29 34.95 -0.49 -4.96
N VAL A 30 35.52 -0.21 -6.15
CA VAL A 30 35.11 -0.87 -7.41
C VAL A 30 35.31 -2.38 -7.31
N ASP A 31 36.46 -2.82 -6.76
CA ASP A 31 36.79 -4.24 -6.66
C ASP A 31 35.90 -4.98 -5.65
N ILE A 32 35.60 -4.34 -4.51
CA ILE A 32 34.76 -4.94 -3.44
C ILE A 32 33.28 -5.01 -3.87
N PHE A 33 32.73 -3.90 -4.37
CA PHE A 33 31.29 -3.78 -4.64
C PHE A 33 30.91 -4.07 -6.10
N GLY A 34 31.90 -4.34 -6.98
CA GLY A 34 31.68 -4.61 -8.40
C GLY A 34 31.06 -3.44 -9.18
N CYS A 35 31.09 -2.23 -8.63
CA CYS A 35 30.38 -1.06 -9.14
C CYS A 35 31.27 -0.18 -10.02
N GLN A 36 30.67 0.52 -10.98
CA GLN A 36 31.42 1.48 -11.79
C GLN A 36 31.79 2.72 -10.97
N LYS A 37 32.94 3.32 -11.27
CA LYS A 37 33.43 4.54 -10.62
C LYS A 37 32.40 5.69 -10.63
N THR A 38 31.64 5.81 -11.72
CA THR A 38 30.55 6.79 -11.86
C THR A 38 29.40 6.56 -10.88
N GLN A 39 29.10 5.30 -10.56
CA GLN A 39 28.07 4.93 -9.59
C GLN A 39 28.54 5.19 -8.16
N ILE A 40 29.79 4.87 -7.84
CA ILE A 40 30.41 5.18 -6.54
C ILE A 40 30.37 6.69 -6.28
N ASN A 41 30.78 7.50 -7.25
CA ASN A 41 30.78 8.96 -7.12
C ASN A 41 29.37 9.56 -6.95
N LYS A 42 28.35 8.96 -7.56
CA LYS A 42 26.95 9.38 -7.33
C LYS A 42 26.52 9.10 -5.89
N ILE A 43 26.79 7.90 -5.39
CA ILE A 43 26.43 7.51 -4.02
C ILE A 43 27.17 8.37 -2.98
N LEU A 44 28.46 8.65 -3.20
CA LEU A 44 29.23 9.54 -2.32
C LEU A 44 28.71 10.98 -2.32
N LYS A 45 28.19 11.47 -3.45
CA LYS A 45 27.53 12.79 -3.52
C LYS A 45 26.21 12.80 -2.76
N ASP A 46 25.44 11.73 -2.84
CA ASP A 46 24.13 11.61 -2.19
C ASP A 46 24.22 11.06 -0.75
N LYS A 47 25.42 11.05 -0.13
CA LYS A 47 25.67 10.39 1.17
C LYS A 47 24.75 10.87 2.30
N ILE A 48 24.45 12.17 2.35
CA ILE A 48 23.62 12.78 3.40
C ILE A 48 22.19 12.25 3.31
N THR A 49 21.65 12.19 2.09
CA THR A 49 20.31 11.69 1.79
C THR A 49 20.22 10.20 2.14
N ILE A 50 21.24 9.42 1.77
CA ILE A 50 21.32 7.98 2.04
C ILE A 50 21.38 7.68 3.54
N HIS A 51 22.16 8.44 4.32
CA HIS A 51 22.18 8.32 5.78
C HIS A 51 20.84 8.67 6.43
N LYS A 52 20.22 9.78 6.00
CA LYS A 52 18.89 10.17 6.49
C LYS A 52 17.82 9.12 6.16
N GLU A 53 17.93 8.47 5.00
CA GLU A 53 17.04 7.37 4.62
C GLU A 53 17.29 6.13 5.50
N TRP A 54 18.53 5.78 5.80
CA TRP A 54 18.86 4.68 6.71
C TRP A 54 18.24 4.83 8.09
N GLU A 55 18.33 6.03 8.68
CA GLU A 55 17.76 6.31 10.00
C GLU A 55 16.22 6.20 10.02
N ASN A 56 15.56 6.52 8.91
CA ASN A 56 14.11 6.48 8.80
C ASN A 56 13.54 5.08 8.49
N PHE A 57 14.33 4.16 7.93
CA PHE A 57 13.85 2.85 7.47
C PHE A 57 14.23 1.71 8.42
N LYS A 58 13.21 1.06 9.02
CA LYS A 58 13.38 -0.15 9.87
C LYS A 58 13.56 -1.48 9.10
N PHE A 59 13.52 -1.48 7.77
CA PHE A 59 13.54 -2.72 6.96
C PHE A 59 14.86 -2.90 6.21
N GLN A 60 15.71 -3.78 6.76
CA GLN A 60 16.93 -4.28 6.12
C GLN A 60 16.57 -5.17 4.91
N GLY A 61 17.11 -4.88 3.72
CA GLY A 61 16.93 -5.73 2.52
C GLY A 61 16.29 -5.07 1.28
N VAL A 62 15.92 -3.79 1.32
CA VAL A 62 15.34 -3.09 0.15
C VAL A 62 16.44 -2.76 -0.87
N LYS A 63 16.37 -3.38 -2.06
CA LYS A 63 17.36 -3.21 -3.16
C LYS A 63 17.22 -1.90 -3.94
N ARG A 64 16.10 -1.17 -3.78
CA ARG A 64 15.85 0.08 -4.51
C ARG A 64 14.87 0.94 -3.73
N ILE A 65 15.35 2.06 -3.21
CA ILE A 65 14.51 3.07 -2.59
C ILE A 65 13.95 3.93 -3.71
N ARG A 66 12.62 4.01 -3.77
CA ARG A 66 11.95 5.02 -4.59
C ARG A 66 11.46 6.07 -3.61
N MET A 67 12.02 7.26 -3.70
CA MET A 67 11.47 8.44 -3.04
C MET A 67 9.97 8.52 -3.34
N GLU A 68 9.16 8.61 -2.29
CA GLU A 68 7.73 8.75 -2.42
C GLU A 68 7.44 10.12 -3.03
N LYS A 69 6.84 10.12 -4.22
CA LYS A 69 6.44 11.38 -4.86
C LYS A 69 5.24 11.93 -4.09
N PHE A 70 5.31 13.21 -3.72
CA PHE A 70 4.25 13.94 -3.01
C PHE A 70 3.94 13.39 -1.60
N PRO A 71 4.93 13.37 -0.68
CA PRO A 71 4.75 12.77 0.64
C PRO A 71 3.65 13.46 1.47
N GLU A 72 3.50 14.78 1.33
CA GLU A 72 2.46 15.52 2.06
C GLU A 72 1.05 15.14 1.62
N ILE A 73 0.83 15.01 0.30
CA ILE A 73 -0.45 14.59 -0.27
C ILE A 73 -0.78 13.16 0.17
N ASN A 74 0.18 12.24 0.07
CA ASN A 74 -0.04 10.85 0.45
C ASN A 74 -0.33 10.71 1.96
N LYS A 75 0.37 11.48 2.80
CA LYS A 75 0.17 11.50 4.26
C LYS A 75 -1.23 12.01 4.64
N ALA A 76 -1.65 13.16 4.08
CA ALA A 76 -2.97 13.71 4.35
C ALA A 76 -4.09 12.76 3.85
N LEU A 77 -3.89 12.14 2.68
CA LEU A 77 -4.86 11.23 2.09
C LEU A 77 -5.03 9.94 2.91
N ILE A 78 -3.94 9.36 3.43
CA ILE A 78 -4.04 8.14 4.25
C ILE A 78 -4.69 8.41 5.59
N GLU A 79 -4.43 9.58 6.18
CA GLU A 79 -5.08 10.01 7.43
C GLU A 79 -6.59 10.16 7.23
N TRP A 80 -7.01 10.86 6.17
CA TRP A 80 -8.41 10.96 5.79
C TRP A 80 -9.05 9.58 5.54
N PHE A 81 -8.36 8.69 4.82
CA PHE A 81 -8.86 7.34 4.54
C PHE A 81 -9.10 6.54 5.83
N LYS A 82 -8.18 6.63 6.80
CA LYS A 82 -8.34 5.99 8.11
C LYS A 82 -9.55 6.55 8.87
N SER A 83 -9.73 7.87 8.88
CA SER A 83 -10.89 8.50 9.52
C SER A 83 -12.21 8.10 8.87
N ALA A 84 -12.25 7.99 7.54
CA ALA A 84 -13.44 7.56 6.81
C ALA A 84 -13.74 6.06 7.03
N ARG A 85 -12.71 5.21 7.11
CA ARG A 85 -12.87 3.80 7.48
C ARG A 85 -13.34 3.59 8.92
N ALA A 86 -12.87 4.40 9.86
CA ALA A 86 -13.34 4.37 11.24
C ALA A 86 -14.85 4.70 11.36
N LYS A 87 -15.41 5.44 10.39
CA LYS A 87 -16.84 5.74 10.27
C LYS A 87 -17.61 4.74 9.41
N ASN A 88 -17.00 3.60 9.07
CA ASN A 88 -17.57 2.57 8.19
C ASN A 88 -18.00 3.09 6.80
N ILE A 89 -17.41 4.18 6.31
CA ILE A 89 -17.75 4.73 5.00
C ILE A 89 -17.06 3.90 3.91
N PRO A 90 -17.79 3.34 2.92
CA PRO A 90 -17.17 2.69 1.78
C PRO A 90 -16.47 3.72 0.90
N ILE A 91 -15.18 3.50 0.65
CA ILE A 91 -14.36 4.40 -0.17
C ILE A 91 -14.03 3.69 -1.47
N SER A 92 -14.48 4.26 -2.58
CA SER A 92 -14.15 3.84 -3.93
C SER A 92 -12.84 4.48 -4.41
N GLY A 93 -12.24 3.90 -5.45
CA GLY A 93 -11.06 4.48 -6.08
C GLY A 93 -11.31 5.87 -6.69
N SER A 94 -12.51 6.12 -7.22
CA SER A 94 -12.90 7.43 -7.75
C SER A 94 -12.98 8.48 -6.64
N LEU A 95 -13.60 8.14 -5.49
CA LEU A 95 -13.66 9.03 -4.34
C LEU A 95 -12.27 9.33 -3.78
N MET A 96 -11.39 8.33 -3.74
CA MET A 96 -10.01 8.52 -3.29
C MET A 96 -9.23 9.47 -4.19
N LYS A 97 -9.42 9.39 -5.52
CA LYS A 97 -8.80 10.35 -6.46
C LYS A 97 -9.34 11.76 -6.30
N GLN A 98 -10.66 11.91 -6.14
CA GLN A 98 -11.27 13.21 -5.92
C GLN A 98 -10.70 13.86 -4.65
N LYS A 99 -10.64 13.10 -3.55
CA LYS A 99 -10.05 13.59 -2.30
C LYS A 99 -8.58 13.98 -2.45
N ALA A 100 -7.81 13.19 -3.21
CA ALA A 100 -6.42 13.54 -3.50
C ALA A 100 -6.30 14.88 -4.23
N MET A 101 -7.17 15.16 -5.21
CA MET A 101 -7.20 16.45 -5.90
C MET A 101 -7.60 17.61 -4.98
N GLU A 102 -8.59 17.42 -4.09
CA GLU A 102 -8.95 18.44 -3.10
C GLU A 102 -7.77 18.80 -2.18
N ILE A 103 -6.98 17.80 -1.76
CA ILE A 103 -5.78 18.00 -0.95
C ILE A 103 -4.71 18.77 -1.75
N VAL A 104 -4.56 18.45 -3.03
CA VAL A 104 -3.61 19.11 -3.94
C VAL A 104 -3.95 20.58 -4.13
N ASP A 105 -5.23 20.88 -4.33
CA ASP A 105 -5.73 22.24 -4.46
C ASP A 105 -5.51 23.04 -3.17
N ALA A 106 -5.76 22.42 -2.01
CA ALA A 106 -5.52 23.04 -0.70
C ALA A 106 -4.03 23.32 -0.44
N LEU A 107 -3.13 22.46 -0.95
CA LEU A 107 -1.67 22.63 -0.83
C LEU A 107 -1.07 23.51 -1.96
N GLY A 108 -1.87 23.91 -2.95
CA GLY A 108 -1.41 24.74 -4.08
C GLY A 108 -0.42 24.05 -5.02
N THR A 109 -0.40 22.71 -5.06
CA THR A 109 0.54 21.94 -5.91
C THR A 109 -0.06 21.73 -7.30
N LYS A 110 0.67 22.06 -8.38
CA LYS A 110 0.12 21.97 -9.76
C LYS A 110 0.58 20.75 -10.55
N ASP A 111 1.57 20.01 -10.05
CA ASP A 111 2.23 18.92 -10.79
C ASP A 111 1.67 17.52 -10.46
N PHE A 112 0.62 17.46 -9.64
CA PHE A 112 0.03 16.19 -9.23
C PHE A 112 -1.20 15.84 -10.07
N TYR A 113 -1.27 14.57 -10.48
CA TYR A 113 -2.41 14.02 -11.20
C TYR A 113 -2.81 12.66 -10.60
N ALA A 114 -4.06 12.55 -10.18
CA ALA A 114 -4.64 11.34 -9.59
C ALA A 114 -4.97 10.25 -10.64
N ASN A 115 -3.96 9.83 -11.43
CA ASN A 115 -4.12 8.79 -12.44
C ASN A 115 -4.21 7.37 -11.82
N ASN A 116 -4.62 6.39 -12.62
CA ASN A 116 -4.75 4.98 -12.17
C ASN A 116 -3.41 4.44 -11.64
N GLY A 117 -2.31 4.70 -12.33
CA GLY A 117 -1.00 4.16 -11.94
C GLY A 117 -0.45 4.74 -10.63
N TRP A 118 -0.79 5.97 -10.28
CA TRP A 118 -0.51 6.54 -8.96
C TRP A 118 -1.41 5.88 -7.91
N LEU A 119 -2.71 5.77 -8.17
CA LEU A 119 -3.66 5.17 -7.22
C LEU A 119 -3.29 3.73 -6.87
N ASP A 120 -2.91 2.92 -7.86
CA ASP A 120 -2.50 1.53 -7.64
C ASP A 120 -1.24 1.43 -6.78
N LYS A 121 -0.25 2.30 -7.02
CA LYS A 121 0.95 2.37 -6.18
C LYS A 121 0.64 2.81 -4.77
N PHE A 122 -0.16 3.87 -4.63
CA PHE A 122 -0.60 4.39 -3.34
C PHE A 122 -1.28 3.28 -2.52
N ARG A 123 -2.15 2.49 -3.15
CA ARG A 123 -2.83 1.36 -2.50
C ARG A 123 -1.88 0.29 -2.03
N VAL A 124 -0.96 -0.15 -2.88
CA VAL A 124 0.02 -1.19 -2.54
C VAL A 124 0.95 -0.71 -1.42
N GLN A 125 1.39 0.54 -1.47
CA GLN A 125 2.28 1.11 -0.43
C GLN A 125 1.58 1.25 0.92
N ASN A 126 0.29 1.60 0.92
CA ASN A 126 -0.47 1.87 2.14
C ASN A 126 -1.40 0.72 2.55
N ASN A 127 -1.28 -0.46 1.91
CA ASN A 127 -2.15 -1.63 2.11
C ASN A 127 -3.66 -1.29 2.05
N VAL A 128 -4.05 -0.41 1.12
CA VAL A 128 -5.45 0.02 0.94
C VAL A 128 -6.19 -0.92 -0.01
N VAL A 129 -7.25 -1.55 0.51
CA VAL A 129 -8.16 -2.38 -0.27
C VAL A 129 -9.53 -1.70 -0.38
N PHE A 130 -9.98 -1.50 -1.61
CA PHE A 130 -11.37 -1.11 -1.87
C PHE A 130 -12.23 -2.37 -1.84
N ARG A 131 -12.75 -2.70 -0.66
CA ARG A 131 -13.85 -3.67 -0.57
C ARG A 131 -15.15 -2.93 -0.83
N ALA A 132 -15.97 -3.47 -1.73
CA ALA A 132 -17.39 -3.18 -1.71
C ALA A 132 -17.93 -3.68 -0.37
N LEU A 133 -18.66 -2.82 0.35
CA LEU A 133 -19.52 -3.29 1.43
C LEU A 133 -20.71 -3.99 0.76
N CYS A 134 -20.49 -5.19 0.22
CA CYS A 134 -21.60 -6.09 -0.08
C CYS A 134 -21.93 -6.79 1.23
N GLY A 135 -23.06 -6.44 1.81
CA GLY A 135 -23.56 -7.10 3.00
C GLY A 135 -24.54 -6.22 3.74
N GLU A 136 -25.77 -6.71 3.84
CA GLU A 136 -26.80 -6.28 4.80
C GLU A 136 -26.30 -6.28 6.26
N VAL A 137 -25.09 -6.80 6.51
CA VAL A 137 -24.33 -6.77 7.76
C VAL A 137 -24.28 -5.39 8.43
N ALA A 138 -24.34 -4.29 7.66
CA ALA A 138 -24.34 -2.93 8.23
C ALA A 138 -25.71 -2.50 8.81
N ASP A 139 -26.79 -3.24 8.53
CA ASP A 139 -28.17 -2.90 8.91
C ASP A 139 -28.74 -3.84 9.98
N VAL A 140 -27.97 -4.86 10.40
CA VAL A 140 -28.40 -5.82 11.42
C VAL A 140 -28.02 -5.32 12.81
N ASP A 141 -29.02 -5.15 13.68
CA ASP A 141 -28.83 -4.83 15.09
C ASP A 141 -28.01 -5.94 15.79
N GLU A 142 -26.97 -5.53 16.52
CA GLU A 142 -26.06 -6.41 17.26
C GLU A 142 -26.84 -7.27 18.29
N LYS A 143 -27.91 -6.72 18.86
CA LYS A 143 -28.81 -7.46 19.76
C LYS A 143 -29.62 -8.54 19.04
N LEU A 144 -30.03 -8.27 17.81
CA LEU A 144 -30.74 -9.24 16.97
C LEU A 144 -29.79 -10.40 16.61
N CYS A 145 -28.52 -10.11 16.29
CA CYS A 145 -27.49 -11.12 16.07
C CYS A 145 -27.30 -12.05 17.28
N GLU A 146 -27.21 -11.51 18.50
CA GLU A 146 -27.07 -12.30 19.72
C GLU A 146 -28.31 -13.18 20.00
N GLU A 147 -29.51 -12.64 19.79
CA GLU A 147 -30.76 -13.42 19.91
C GLU A 147 -30.78 -14.58 18.92
N TRP A 148 -30.48 -14.33 17.64
CA TRP A 148 -30.49 -15.37 16.61
C TRP A 148 -29.38 -16.41 16.79
N THR A 149 -28.23 -16.02 17.34
CA THR A 149 -27.13 -16.95 17.66
C THR A 149 -27.57 -17.99 18.69
N THR A 150 -28.40 -17.61 19.67
CA THR A 150 -28.94 -18.54 20.67
C THR A 150 -30.19 -19.28 20.18
N ARG A 151 -31.04 -18.62 19.40
CA ARG A 151 -32.33 -19.15 18.92
C ARG A 151 -32.20 -20.14 17.77
N LEU A 152 -31.27 -19.92 16.83
CA LEU A 152 -31.14 -20.73 15.62
C LEU A 152 -30.77 -22.20 15.93
N PRO A 153 -29.79 -22.52 16.80
CA PRO A 153 -29.48 -23.90 17.16
C PRO A 153 -30.68 -24.63 17.80
N LEU A 154 -31.48 -23.94 18.60
CA LEU A 154 -32.68 -24.50 19.25
C LEU A 154 -33.78 -24.87 18.23
N LEU A 155 -33.89 -24.09 17.15
CA LEU A 155 -34.82 -24.37 16.06
C LEU A 155 -34.33 -25.52 15.19
N LEU A 156 -33.04 -25.54 14.84
CA LEU A 156 -32.43 -26.57 14.00
C LEU A 156 -32.38 -27.94 14.69
N ALA A 157 -32.25 -27.99 16.02
CA ALA A 157 -32.24 -29.24 16.78
C ALA A 157 -33.53 -30.10 16.63
N ARG A 158 -34.60 -29.54 16.08
CA ARG A 158 -35.87 -30.23 15.80
C ARG A 158 -35.88 -30.97 14.45
N TYR A 159 -34.87 -30.74 13.63
CA TYR A 159 -34.75 -31.27 12.28
C TYR A 159 -33.47 -32.07 12.15
N ALA A 160 -33.47 -33.10 11.30
CA ALA A 160 -32.23 -33.77 10.94
C ALA A 160 -31.45 -32.91 9.93
N ASP A 161 -30.11 -33.01 9.93
CA ASP A 161 -29.25 -32.17 9.06
C ASP A 161 -29.63 -32.24 7.57
N LYS A 162 -30.12 -33.41 7.12
CA LYS A 162 -30.57 -33.64 5.73
C LYS A 162 -31.83 -32.86 5.33
N ASP A 163 -32.57 -32.36 6.33
CA ASP A 163 -33.83 -31.64 6.16
C ASP A 163 -33.66 -30.12 6.40
N ILE A 164 -32.42 -29.64 6.57
CA ILE A 164 -32.07 -28.23 6.72
C ILE A 164 -31.58 -27.72 5.36
N PHE A 165 -32.36 -26.80 4.76
CA PHE A 165 -32.03 -26.18 3.48
C PHE A 165 -31.73 -24.71 3.67
N ASN A 166 -30.65 -24.22 3.06
CA ASN A 166 -30.45 -22.79 2.90
C ASN A 166 -31.27 -22.31 1.71
N MET A 167 -32.18 -21.37 1.93
CA MET A 167 -32.97 -20.74 0.89
C MET A 167 -32.63 -19.26 0.89
N ASP A 168 -32.06 -18.79 -0.21
CA ASP A 168 -31.69 -17.40 -0.40
C ASP A 168 -32.32 -16.90 -1.71
N GLU A 169 -32.68 -15.63 -1.75
CA GLU A 169 -33.32 -15.05 -2.92
C GLU A 169 -32.29 -14.91 -4.04
N THR A 170 -32.56 -15.56 -5.17
CA THR A 170 -31.77 -15.40 -6.39
C THR A 170 -32.56 -14.54 -7.36
N GLU A 171 -32.17 -13.28 -7.51
CA GLU A 171 -32.77 -12.41 -8.51
C GLU A 171 -32.56 -13.00 -9.92
N LEU A 172 -33.66 -13.26 -10.61
CA LEU A 172 -33.65 -13.77 -11.99
C LEU A 172 -33.43 -12.60 -12.97
N PHE A 173 -32.20 -12.42 -13.44
CA PHE A 173 -31.89 -11.44 -14.48
C PHE A 173 -32.28 -11.97 -15.87
N PHE A 174 -33.49 -11.67 -16.33
CA PHE A 174 -33.91 -11.95 -17.71
C PHE A 174 -33.07 -11.13 -18.70
N SER A 175 -32.44 -11.80 -19.68
CA SER A 175 -31.63 -11.19 -20.77
C SER A 175 -30.27 -10.56 -20.41
N CYS A 176 -29.64 -10.93 -19.30
CA CYS A 176 -28.27 -10.51 -19.03
C CYS A 176 -27.26 -11.52 -19.63
N PRO A 177 -26.40 -11.14 -20.61
CA PRO A 177 -25.38 -12.04 -21.13
C PRO A 177 -24.33 -12.37 -20.06
N PRO A 178 -23.72 -13.57 -20.10
CA PRO A 178 -22.69 -13.96 -19.14
C PRO A 178 -21.50 -13.00 -19.20
N LYS A 179 -20.96 -12.65 -18.03
CA LYS A 179 -19.77 -11.81 -17.88
C LYS A 179 -18.49 -12.58 -18.23
#